data_AF-A0A3L7LT88-F1
#
_entry.id   AF-A0A3L7LT88-F1
#
_cell.length_a   1.000
_cell.length_b   1.000
_cell.length_c   1.000
_cell.angle_alpha   90.00
_cell.angle_beta   90.00
_cell.angle_gamma   90.00
#
_symmetry.space_group_name_H-M   'P 1'
#
loop_
_entity.id
_entity.type
_entity.pdbx_description
1 polymer ?
#
loop_
_entity_poly.entity_id
_entity_poly.type
_entity_poly.pdbx_seq_one_letter_code
_entity_poly.pdbx_strand_id
1 'polypeptide(L)'
;MYRGEYGGMRLYLAAVRLAMSNNIAGALIEKYGSEQGMINSIQFYAAMRDENGDLSDMVREVLCELHDSFIKELNESEMPEAPTAH
;
A
#
# COMPACT_ATOMS: atom_id res chain seq x y z
N MET A 1 -9.40 -0.09 -11.76
CA MET A 1 -10.27 -0.91 -10.90
C MET A 1 -9.49 -2.17 -10.57
N TYR A 2 -9.25 -2.44 -9.29
CA TYR A 2 -8.68 -3.71 -8.84
C TYR A 2 -9.75 -4.80 -8.97
N ARG A 3 -9.34 -6.00 -9.40
CA ARG A 3 -10.20 -7.17 -9.53
C ARG A 3 -9.33 -8.40 -9.25
N GLY A 4 -9.42 -8.89 -8.02
CA GLY A 4 -8.69 -10.05 -7.51
C GLY A 4 -9.52 -11.32 -7.52
N GLU A 5 -8.96 -12.38 -6.92
CA GLU A 5 -9.59 -13.70 -6.86
C GLU A 5 -10.90 -13.67 -6.04
N TYR A 6 -10.97 -12.82 -5.03
CA TYR A 6 -12.10 -12.77 -4.08
C TYR A 6 -13.02 -11.56 -4.24
N GLY A 7 -12.78 -10.67 -5.23
CA GLY A 7 -13.63 -9.48 -5.44
C GLY A 7 -12.97 -8.37 -6.24
N GLY A 8 -13.57 -7.17 -6.24
CA GLY A 8 -12.99 -6.00 -6.91
C GLY A 8 -13.25 -4.70 -6.18
N MET A 9 -12.30 -3.77 -6.25
CA MET A 9 -12.34 -2.47 -5.58
C MET A 9 -11.89 -1.34 -6.52
N ARG A 10 -12.48 -0.15 -6.39
CA ARG A 10 -11.95 1.05 -7.07
C ARG A 10 -10.75 1.57 -6.27
N LEU A 11 -9.55 1.38 -6.81
CA LEU A 11 -8.35 2.04 -6.30
C LEU A 11 -8.32 3.49 -6.77
N TYR A 12 -8.35 4.41 -5.82
CA TYR A 12 -8.08 5.82 -6.08
C TYR A 12 -6.62 6.10 -5.77
N LEU A 13 -5.86 6.50 -6.78
CA LEU A 13 -4.41 6.74 -6.68
C LEU A 13 -4.04 7.68 -5.52
N ALA A 14 -4.84 8.72 -5.28
CA ALA A 14 -4.65 9.63 -4.17
C ALA A 14 -4.82 8.96 -2.79
N ALA A 15 -5.84 8.09 -2.64
CA ALA A 15 -6.08 7.38 -1.39
C ALA A 15 -5.01 6.32 -1.11
N VAL A 16 -4.57 5.59 -2.15
CA VAL A 16 -3.46 4.63 -2.06
C VAL A 16 -2.17 5.35 -1.66
N ARG A 17 -1.88 6.51 -2.27
CA ARG A 17 -0.72 7.32 -1.89
C ARG A 17 -0.79 7.77 -0.44
N LEU A 18 -1.93 8.28 0.02
CA LEU A 18 -2.10 8.73 1.40
C LEU A 18 -1.91 7.58 2.40
N ALA A 19 -2.51 6.42 2.15
CA ALA A 19 -2.40 5.25 3.03
C ALA A 19 -0.95 4.74 3.09
N MET A 20 -0.28 4.64 1.93
CA MET A 20 1.13 4.26 1.86
C MET A 20 2.01 5.34 2.51
N SER A 21 1.67 6.62 2.39
CA SER A 21 2.42 7.68 3.05
C SER A 21 2.39 7.61 4.56
N ASN A 22 1.21 7.37 5.11
CA ASN A 22 1.05 7.29 6.55
C ASN A 22 1.79 6.08 7.13
N ASN A 23 1.75 4.93 6.44
CA ASN A 23 2.31 3.68 6.98
C ASN A 23 3.79 3.44 6.60
N ILE A 24 4.24 3.85 5.40
CA ILE A 24 5.59 3.50 4.90
C ILE A 24 6.62 4.56 5.26
N ALA A 25 6.28 5.86 5.21
CA ALA A 25 7.24 6.89 5.55
C ALA A 25 7.63 6.84 7.04
N GLY A 26 6.65 6.63 7.93
CA GLY A 26 6.88 6.42 9.36
C GLY A 26 7.76 5.20 9.63
N ALA A 27 7.36 4.03 9.11
CA ALA A 27 8.10 2.79 9.29
C ALA A 27 9.54 2.84 8.76
N LEU A 28 9.80 3.55 7.64
CA LEU A 28 11.14 3.70 7.09
C LEU A 28 12.02 4.64 7.93
N ILE A 29 11.46 5.73 8.47
CA ILE A 29 12.17 6.65 9.37
C ILE A 29 12.53 5.96 10.68
N GLU A 30 11.60 5.20 11.26
CA GLU A 30 11.86 4.43 12.48
C GLU A 30 12.98 3.40 12.28
N LYS A 31 13.00 2.74 11.11
CA LYS A 31 13.94 1.66 10.84
C LYS A 31 15.34 2.15 10.43
N TYR A 32 15.43 3.22 9.65
CA TYR A 32 16.69 3.68 9.03
C TYR A 32 17.18 5.02 9.57
N GLY A 33 16.46 5.63 10.51
CA GLY A 33 16.72 6.98 10.98
C GLY A 33 16.17 8.05 10.03
N SER A 34 16.12 9.29 10.50
CA SER A 34 15.47 10.41 9.80
C SER A 34 16.00 10.62 8.37
N GLU A 35 17.32 10.71 8.19
CA GLU A 35 17.91 11.04 6.89
C GLU A 35 17.75 9.90 5.87
N GLN A 36 18.19 8.69 6.22
CA GLN A 36 18.10 7.55 5.31
C GLN A 36 16.66 7.05 5.12
N GLY A 37 15.82 7.11 6.16
CA GLY A 37 14.39 6.78 6.07
C GLY A 37 13.63 7.73 5.16
N MET A 38 13.93 9.04 5.23
CA MET A 38 13.39 10.03 4.29
C MET A 38 13.79 9.73 2.85
N ILE A 39 15.08 9.45 2.59
CA ILE A 39 15.58 9.09 1.25
C ILE A 39 14.88 7.83 0.73
N ASN A 40 14.77 6.79 1.57
CA ASN A 40 14.09 5.56 1.22
C ASN A 40 12.61 5.79 0.91
N SER A 41 11.93 6.68 1.66
CA SER A 41 10.53 7.03 1.38
C SER A 41 10.39 7.69 0.01
N ILE A 42 11.29 8.61 -0.36
CA ILE A 42 11.28 9.31 -1.64
C ILE A 42 11.50 8.33 -2.80
N GLN A 43 12.49 7.44 -2.67
CA GLN A 43 12.76 6.40 -3.65
C GLN A 43 11.59 5.45 -3.81
N PHE A 44 10.97 5.06 -2.69
CA PHE A 44 9.78 4.24 -2.70
C PHE A 44 8.66 4.91 -3.50
N TYR A 45 8.34 6.18 -3.24
CA TYR A 45 7.31 6.91 -4.02
C TYR A 45 7.63 7.05 -5.50
N ALA A 46 8.90 7.28 -5.84
CA ALA A 46 9.33 7.36 -7.22
C ALA A 46 9.10 6.02 -7.93
N ALA A 47 9.38 4.90 -7.26
CA ALA A 47 9.15 3.55 -7.78
C ALA A 47 7.66 3.17 -7.88
N MET A 48 6.76 3.88 -7.20
CA MET A 48 5.32 3.62 -7.31
C MET A 48 4.71 4.08 -8.63
N ARG A 49 5.41 4.90 -9.39
CA ARG A 49 4.95 5.37 -10.70
C ARG A 49 5.66 4.62 -11.81
N ASP A 50 4.89 4.26 -12.84
CA ASP A 50 5.48 3.89 -14.11
C ASP A 50 5.87 5.14 -14.93
N GLU A 51 6.43 4.91 -16.11
CA GLU A 51 6.84 5.96 -17.05
C GLU A 51 5.69 6.85 -17.54
N ASN A 52 4.44 6.37 -17.46
CA ASN A 52 3.24 7.10 -17.85
C ASN A 52 2.60 7.87 -16.68
N GLY A 53 3.14 7.71 -15.46
CA GLY A 53 2.63 8.33 -14.23
C GLY A 53 1.51 7.55 -13.55
N ASP A 54 1.17 6.37 -14.07
CA ASP A 54 0.25 5.39 -13.48
C ASP A 54 0.96 4.57 -12.38
N LEU A 55 0.22 3.70 -11.69
CA LEU A 55 0.84 2.78 -10.72
C LEU A 55 1.75 1.78 -11.43
N SER A 56 2.97 1.61 -10.91
CA SER A 56 3.89 0.57 -11.38
C SER A 56 3.35 -0.84 -11.08
N ASP A 57 3.75 -1.81 -11.91
CA ASP A 57 3.31 -3.20 -11.77
C ASP A 57 3.65 -3.79 -10.40
N MET A 58 4.84 -3.46 -9.88
CA MET A 58 5.26 -3.83 -8.52
C MET A 58 4.24 -3.38 -7.47
N VAL A 59 3.80 -2.12 -7.53
CA VAL A 59 2.83 -1.60 -6.56
C VAL A 59 1.44 -2.17 -6.80
N ARG A 60 1.07 -2.47 -8.05
CA ARG A 60 -0.18 -3.16 -8.34
C ARG A 60 -0.20 -4.53 -7.68
N GLU A 61 0.84 -5.33 -7.86
CA GLU A 61 0.97 -6.67 -7.29
C GLU A 61 0.89 -6.67 -5.77
N VAL A 62 1.67 -5.80 -5.11
CA VAL A 62 1.63 -5.63 -3.64
C VAL A 62 0.22 -5.22 -3.16
N LEU A 63 -0.45 -4.32 -3.88
CA LEU A 63 -1.82 -3.93 -3.53
C LEU A 63 -2.81 -5.09 -3.75
N CYS A 64 -2.65 -5.88 -4.81
CA CYS A 64 -3.49 -7.05 -5.05
C CYS A 64 -3.40 -8.02 -3.86
N GLU A 65 -2.18 -8.39 -3.44
CA GLU A 65 -1.95 -9.31 -2.33
C GLU A 65 -2.53 -8.79 -1.00
N LEU A 66 -2.33 -7.51 -0.70
CA LEU A 66 -2.89 -6.88 0.51
C LEU A 66 -4.42 -6.88 0.50
N HIS A 67 -5.04 -6.54 -0.63
CA HIS A 67 -6.51 -6.48 -0.72
C HIS A 67 -7.12 -7.88 -0.72
N ASP A 68 -6.52 -8.86 -1.39
CA ASP A 68 -7.00 -10.25 -1.34
C ASP A 68 -6.87 -10.85 0.05
N SER A 69 -5.76 -10.58 0.76
CA SER A 69 -5.58 -10.99 2.16
C SER A 69 -6.64 -10.35 3.06
N PHE A 70 -6.89 -9.05 2.92
CA PHE A 70 -7.93 -8.34 3.69
C PHE A 70 -9.34 -8.87 3.40
N ILE A 71 -9.70 -9.10 2.12
CA ILE A 71 -11.00 -9.65 1.74
C ILE A 71 -11.16 -11.07 2.29
N LYS A 72 -10.11 -11.88 2.24
CA LYS A 72 -10.10 -13.23 2.81
C LYS A 72 -10.33 -13.19 4.32
N GLU A 73 -9.59 -12.37 5.06
CA GLU A 73 -9.78 -12.20 6.51
C GLU A 73 -11.19 -11.71 6.85
N LEU A 74 -11.75 -10.81 6.03
CA LEU A 74 -13.11 -10.29 6.21
C LEU A 74 -14.20 -11.33 5.88
N ASN A 75 -13.92 -12.29 5.00
CA ASN A 75 -14.82 -13.42 4.75
C ASN A 75 -14.72 -14.49 5.85
N GLU A 76 -13.56 -14.64 6.47
CA GLU A 76 -13.29 -15.61 7.52
C GLU A 76 -13.65 -15.10 8.93
N SER A 77 -13.74 -13.78 9.14
CA SER A 77 -14.04 -13.12 10.43
C SER A 77 -15.24 -12.18 10.34
N GLU A 78 -16.10 -12.12 11.37
CA GLU A 78 -17.29 -11.24 11.38
C GLU A 78 -16.93 -9.73 11.31
N MET A 79 -15.71 -9.35 11.68
CA MET A 79 -14.96 -8.17 11.24
C MET A 79 -13.47 -8.36 11.61
N PRO A 80 -12.49 -8.09 10.73
CA PRO A 80 -11.08 -8.10 11.10
C PRO A 80 -10.79 -7.00 12.12
N GLU A 81 -9.88 -7.26 13.08
CA GLU A 81 -9.42 -6.21 14.00
C GLU A 81 -8.90 -5.02 13.18
N ALA A 82 -9.28 -3.81 13.60
CA ALA A 82 -8.92 -2.60 12.86
C ALA A 82 -7.40 -2.58 12.62
N PRO A 83 -6.94 -2.32 11.38
CA PRO A 83 -5.51 -2.26 11.11
C PRO A 83 -4.88 -1.21 12.03
N THR A 84 -3.99 -1.64 12.92
CA THR A 84 -3.14 -0.71 13.66
C THR A 84 -2.14 -0.13 12.69
N ALA A 85 -2.42 1.08 12.20
CA ALA A 85 -1.39 1.91 11.58
C ALA A 85 -0.28 2.13 12.62
N HIS A 86 0.93 1.68 12.29
CA HIS A 86 2.15 2.01 13.02
C HIS A 86 2.74 3.29 12.45
#